data_AF-A0A848YSA3-F1
#
_entry.id   AF-A0A848YSA3-F1
#
_cell.length_a   1.000
_cell.length_b   1.000
_cell.length_c   1.000
_cell.angle_alpha   90.00
_cell.angle_beta   90.00
_cell.angle_gamma   90.00
#
_symmetry.space_group_name_H-M   'P 1'
#
loop_
_entity.id
_entity.type
_entity.pdbx_description
1 polymer ?
#
loop_
_entity_poly.entity_id
_entity_poly.type
_entity_poly.pdbx_seq_one_letter_code
_entity_poly.pdbx_strand_id
1 'polypeptide(L)' 'MTVPEDTKTSQNTDTPADINPPKVKFEIYGEEMIEKRVKASGNSGRVYLPPGWVGHHVKIIRID' A
#
# COMPACT_ATOMS: atom_id res chain seq x y z
N MET A 1 -37.22 -50.94 2.02
CA MET A 1 -36.55 -50.24 0.91
C MET A 1 -36.00 -48.94 1.48
N THR A 2 -34.76 -48.96 1.94
CA THR A 2 -34.05 -47.78 2.45
C THR A 2 -33.46 -47.05 1.23
N VAL A 3 -33.80 -45.77 1.06
CA VAL A 3 -33.13 -44.87 0.11
C VAL A 3 -32.30 -43.85 0.91
N PRO A 4 -31.06 -43.54 0.47
CA PRO A 4 -30.08 -42.86 1.30
C PRO A 4 -30.10 -41.33 1.15
N GLU A 5 -29.48 -40.74 2.17
CA GLU A 5 -29.01 -39.38 2.41
C GLU A 5 -28.45 -38.62 1.19
N ASP A 6 -28.93 -37.40 0.97
CA ASP A 6 -28.21 -36.35 0.25
C ASP A 6 -28.04 -35.12 1.16
N THR A 7 -26.88 -35.12 1.81
CA THR A 7 -26.34 -34.02 2.61
C THR A 7 -25.90 -32.89 1.69
N LYS A 8 -26.57 -31.75 1.73
CA LYS A 8 -26.02 -30.47 1.25
C LYS A 8 -25.93 -29.49 2.40
N THR A 9 -24.83 -29.63 3.14
CA THR A 9 -24.28 -28.65 4.08
C THR A 9 -23.89 -27.39 3.30
N SER A 10 -24.68 -26.33 3.42
CA SER A 10 -24.27 -24.98 3.01
C SER A 10 -23.23 -24.44 4.00
N GLN A 11 -21.95 -24.66 3.70
CA GLN A 11 -20.86 -23.95 4.37
C GLN A 11 -20.64 -22.61 3.67
N ASN A 12 -21.20 -21.54 4.23
CA ASN A 12 -20.78 -20.18 3.91
C ASN A 12 -19.41 -19.97 4.56
N THR A 13 -18.34 -20.01 3.77
CA THR A 13 -17.01 -19.58 4.20
C THR A 13 -16.87 -18.07 3.95
N ASP A 14 -17.33 -17.27 4.89
CA ASP A 14 -16.96 -15.86 5.00
C ASP A 14 -15.52 -15.77 5.54
N THR A 15 -14.54 -15.97 4.65
CA THR A 15 -13.14 -15.63 4.96
C THR A 15 -12.97 -14.13 4.72
N PRO A 16 -12.67 -13.30 5.74
CA PRO A 16 -12.31 -11.91 5.50
C PRO A 16 -11.00 -11.90 4.71
N ALA A 17 -11.10 -11.62 3.41
CA ALA A 17 -9.95 -11.38 2.57
C ALA A 17 -9.10 -10.28 3.23
N ASP A 18 -7.85 -10.61 3.57
CA ASP A 18 -6.86 -9.68 4.08
C ASP A 18 -6.78 -8.49 3.11
N ILE A 19 -7.40 -7.37 3.48
CA ILE A 19 -7.52 -6.15 2.67
C ILE A 19 -6.22 -5.36 2.62
N ASN A 20 -5.09 -5.96 3.00
CA ASN A 20 -3.81 -5.31 2.86
C ASN A 20 -3.41 -5.31 1.37
N PRO A 21 -3.30 -4.14 0.73
CA PRO A 21 -2.73 -4.07 -0.60
C PRO A 21 -1.32 -4.68 -0.57
N PRO A 22 -0.91 -5.40 -1.62
CA PRO A 22 0.38 -6.07 -1.65
C PRO A 22 1.50 -5.05 -1.37
N LYS A 23 2.22 -5.26 -0.27
CA LYS A 23 3.37 -4.43 0.10
C LYS A 23 4.50 -4.72 -0.87
N VAL A 24 4.85 -3.72 -1.69
CA VAL A 24 5.99 -3.82 -2.61
C VAL A 24 7.24 -3.37 -1.87
N LYS A 25 8.28 -4.22 -1.83
CA LYS A 25 9.60 -3.86 -1.33
C LYS A 25 10.43 -3.30 -2.49
N PHE A 26 10.98 -2.10 -2.32
CA PHE A 26 11.94 -1.51 -3.23
C PHE A 26 13.30 -1.43 -2.54
N GLU A 27 14.36 -1.87 -3.22
CA GLU A 27 15.75 -1.68 -2.80
C GLU A 27 16.39 -0.69 -3.78
N ILE A 28 16.91 0.42 -3.24
CA ILE A 28 17.48 1.53 -4.01
C ILE A 28 18.78 1.93 -3.33
N TYR A 29 19.85 2.05 -4.11
CA TYR A 29 21.12 2.61 -3.68
C TYR A 29 21.10 4.13 -3.96
N GLY A 30 21.55 4.93 -3.01
CA GLY A 30 21.61 6.38 -3.14
C GLY A 30 22.49 7.00 -2.07
N GLU A 31 22.92 8.24 -2.30
CA GLU A 31 23.84 8.95 -1.40
C GLU A 31 23.12 9.50 -0.17
N GLU A 32 21.87 9.91 -0.35
CA GLU A 32 21.10 10.62 0.68
C GLU A 32 19.63 10.22 0.61
N MET A 33 19.01 9.99 1.78
CA MET A 33 17.58 9.67 1.91
C MET A 33 16.90 10.66 2.86
N ILE A 34 15.84 11.30 2.37
CA ILE A 34 14.99 12.22 3.15
C ILE A 34 13.56 11.68 3.19
N GLU A 35 12.99 11.57 4.39
CA GLU A 35 11.59 11.24 4.60
C GLU A 35 10.82 12.46 5.11
N LYS A 36 9.75 12.84 4.42
CA LYS A 36 8.98 14.04 4.77
C LYS A 36 7.52 13.94 4.32
N ARG A 37 6.65 14.69 5.00
CA ARG A 37 5.26 14.90 4.58
C ARG A 37 5.17 16.05 3.59
N VAL A 38 4.50 15.83 2.46
CA VAL A 38 4.30 16.85 1.41
C VAL A 38 3.41 17.98 1.93
N LYS A 39 3.88 19.22 1.86
CA LYS A 39 3.15 20.45 2.25
C LYS A 39 3.27 21.52 1.16
N ALA A 40 2.23 22.35 1.02
CA ALA A 40 2.11 23.36 -0.05
C ALA A 40 3.01 24.61 0.12
N SER A 41 3.83 24.71 1.17
CA SER A 41 4.72 25.85 1.41
C SER A 41 6.09 25.39 1.88
N GLY A 42 7.17 26.02 1.41
CA GLY A 42 8.51 25.71 1.89
C GLY A 42 9.52 26.84 1.69
N ASN A 43 10.19 27.22 2.78
CA ASN A 43 11.35 28.12 2.82
C ASN A 43 12.69 27.37 2.59
N SER A 44 12.68 26.21 1.92
CA SER A 44 13.89 25.55 1.39
C SER A 44 13.52 24.60 0.24
N GLY A 45 14.43 24.45 -0.73
CA GLY A 45 14.48 23.48 -1.87
C GLY A 45 13.15 22.96 -2.44
N ARG A 46 12.79 23.33 -3.68
CA ARG A 46 11.54 22.89 -4.33
C ARG A 46 11.74 21.57 -5.08
N VAL A 47 10.99 20.53 -4.68
CA VAL A 47 10.76 19.30 -5.44
C VAL A 47 9.32 19.32 -5.92
N TYR A 48 9.09 19.21 -7.23
CA TYR A 48 7.74 19.19 -7.80
C TYR A 48 7.16 17.78 -7.72
N LEU A 49 6.16 17.61 -6.86
CA LEU A 49 5.42 16.36 -6.72
C LEU A 49 4.02 16.51 -7.34
N PRO A 50 3.40 15.41 -7.81
CA PRO A 50 2.02 15.44 -8.27
C PRO A 50 1.06 16.05 -7.22
N PRO A 51 0.05 16.83 -7.62
CA PRO A 51 -0.89 17.47 -6.69
C PRO A 51 -1.62 16.48 -5.78
N GLY A 52 -1.90 15.26 -6.26
CA GLY A 52 -2.56 14.21 -5.49
C GLY A 52 -1.73 13.66 -4.32
N TRP A 53 -0.43 13.97 -4.25
CA TRP A 53 0.46 13.49 -3.18
C TRP A 53 0.52 14.44 -1.98
N VAL A 54 -0.16 15.60 -2.06
CA VAL A 54 -0.29 16.49 -0.91
C VAL A 54 -0.86 15.71 0.28
N GLY A 55 -0.22 15.83 1.44
CA GLY A 55 -0.60 15.10 2.65
C GLY A 55 -0.07 13.67 2.77
N HIS A 56 0.53 13.10 1.74
CA HIS A 56 1.16 11.78 1.77
C HIS A 56 2.57 11.82 2.36
N HIS A 57 3.03 10.66 2.85
CA HIS A 57 4.43 10.45 3.25
C HIS A 57 5.22 10.00 2.03
N VAL A 58 6.32 10.72 1.75
CA VAL A 58 7.20 10.40 0.63
C VAL A 58 8.63 10.23 1.14
N LYS A 59 9.34 9.31 0.49
CA LYS A 59 10.79 9.14 0.63
C LYS A 59 11.44 9.64 -0.65
N ILE A 60 12.38 10.57 -0.51
CA ILE A 60 13.20 11.10 -1.61
C ILE A 60 14.60 10.50 -1.43
N ILE A 61 15.14 9.91 -2.49
CA ILE A 61 16.48 9.31 -2.49
C ILE A 61 17.27 10.02 -3.60
N ARG A 62 18.38 10.69 -3.25
CA ARG A 62 19.32 11.21 -4.25
C ARG A 62 20.17 10.04 -4.74
N ILE A 63 20.25 9.87 -6.05
CA ILE A 63 20.92 8.75 -6.70
C ILE A 63 22.23 9.14 -7.40
N ASP A 64 22.52 10.44 -7.47
CA ASP A 64 23.68 11.04 -8.12
C ASP A 64 24.65 11.65 -7.09
#